data_AF-A0AAE1FS07-F1
#
_entry.id   AF-A0AAE1FS07-F1
#
_cell.length_a   1.000
_cell.length_b   1.000
_cell.length_c   1.000
_cell.angle_alpha   90.00
_cell.angle_beta   90.00
_cell.angle_gamma   90.00
#
_symmetry.space_group_name_H-M   'P 1'
#
loop_
_entity.id
_entity.type
_entity.pdbx_description
1 polymer ?
#
loop_
_entity_poly.entity_id
_entity_poly.type
_entity_poly.pdbx_seq_one_letter_code
_entity_poly.pdbx_strand_id
1 'polypeptide(L)'
;MTAETCWFTVNKVEGRWRNLVTLYKTSVDRNSLPNVEPCTVAFHSDLQALVRYVPQRRHNYERKKGRSVIMERFPATASRALLQAYQDSISSFMDPNVNNREVWDDIRQRLESAGHRYSTVKLKEILTGMIKGYENCQHHNNLPGAIRRHVPFYRELSEVFGVHGRWPHLPTSRTVAMKTNRKFKHRLREL
;
A
#
# COMPACT_ATOMS: atom_id res chain seq x y z
N MET A 1 39.99 -27.17 -20.16
CA MET A 1 38.99 -26.23 -19.59
C MET A 1 37.62 -26.72 -20.00
N THR A 2 36.90 -27.38 -19.10
CA THR A 2 35.55 -27.92 -19.37
C THR A 2 34.56 -26.76 -19.36
N ALA A 3 33.93 -26.49 -20.50
CA ALA A 3 32.85 -25.52 -20.58
C ALA A 3 31.65 -26.05 -19.77
N GLU A 4 31.35 -25.39 -18.65
CA GLU A 4 30.12 -25.66 -17.91
C GLU A 4 28.93 -25.33 -18.81
N THR A 5 28.21 -26.36 -19.25
CA THR A 5 26.96 -26.20 -20.00
C THR A 5 25.89 -25.71 -19.04
N CYS A 6 25.65 -24.40 -19.04
CA CYS A 6 24.61 -23.80 -18.22
C CYS A 6 23.24 -24.02 -18.88
N TRP A 7 22.49 -25.01 -18.39
CA TRP A 7 21.15 -25.31 -18.89
C TRP A 7 20.12 -24.33 -18.32
N PHE A 8 19.61 -23.43 -19.15
CA PHE A 8 18.50 -22.55 -18.80
C PHE A 8 17.18 -23.12 -19.32
N THR A 9 16.17 -23.16 -18.45
CA THR A 9 14.80 -23.45 -18.89
C THR A 9 14.22 -22.23 -19.61
N VAL A 10 13.31 -22.45 -20.56
CA VAL A 10 12.65 -21.38 -21.32
C VAL A 10 12.07 -20.30 -20.39
N ASN A 11 11.40 -20.71 -19.31
CA ASN A 11 10.82 -19.79 -18.32
C ASN A 11 11.86 -18.91 -17.62
N LYS A 12 13.07 -19.45 -17.36
CA LYS A 12 14.17 -18.67 -16.75
C LYS A 12 14.72 -17.65 -17.74
N VAL A 13 14.88 -18.02 -19.01
CA VAL A 13 15.31 -17.10 -20.07
C VAL A 13 14.28 -16.00 -20.28
N GLU A 14 12.99 -16.36 -20.35
CA GLU A 14 11.90 -15.40 -20.52
C GLU A 14 11.79 -14.44 -19.34
N GLY A 15 11.91 -14.94 -18.11
CA GLY A 15 11.91 -14.09 -16.91
C GLY A 15 13.08 -13.10 -16.89
N ARG A 16 14.28 -13.55 -17.29
CA ARG A 16 15.47 -12.69 -17.41
C ARG A 16 15.28 -11.65 -18.50
N TRP A 17 14.74 -12.04 -19.66
CA TRP A 17 14.42 -11.12 -20.75
C TRP A 17 13.44 -10.04 -20.34
N ARG A 18 12.32 -10.42 -19.70
CA ARG A 18 11.31 -9.47 -19.19
C ARG A 18 11.93 -8.46 -18.22
N ASN A 19 12.77 -8.93 -17.29
CA ASN A 19 13.45 -8.05 -16.34
C ASN A 19 14.39 -7.06 -17.03
N LEU A 20 15.18 -7.55 -17.99
CA LEU A 20 16.13 -6.74 -18.75
C LEU A 20 15.42 -5.63 -19.55
N VAL A 21 14.33 -5.97 -20.24
CA VAL A 21 13.48 -5.00 -20.95
C VAL A 21 12.84 -4.00 -19.99
N THR A 22 12.35 -4.44 -18.83
CA THR A 22 11.77 -3.54 -17.81
C THR A 22 12.79 -2.55 -17.26
N LEU A 23 14.00 -3.01 -16.93
CA LEU A 23 15.08 -2.16 -16.46
C LEU A 23 15.48 -1.13 -17.52
N TYR A 24 15.59 -1.55 -18.78
CA TYR A 24 15.83 -0.65 -19.90
C TYR A 24 14.75 0.44 -20.01
N LYS A 25 13.46 0.06 -20.08
CA LYS A 25 12.35 1.03 -20.16
C LYS A 25 12.37 2.02 -18.99
N THR A 26 12.62 1.52 -17.78
CA THR A 26 12.71 2.35 -16.57
C THR A 26 13.88 3.33 -16.64
N SER A 27 15.03 2.92 -17.18
CA SER A 27 16.19 3.80 -17.37
C SER A 27 15.92 4.89 -18.41
N VAL A 28 15.25 4.54 -19.51
CA VAL A 28 14.85 5.49 -20.56
C VAL A 28 13.86 6.52 -20.01
N ASP A 29 12.85 6.08 -19.24
CA ASP A 29 11.91 6.98 -18.58
C ASP A 29 12.61 7.91 -17.59
N ARG A 30 13.53 7.40 -16.76
CA ARG A 30 14.27 8.20 -15.79
C ARG A 30 15.14 9.26 -16.45
N ASN A 31 15.88 8.87 -17.49
CA ASN A 31 16.78 9.78 -18.22
C ASN A 31 16.03 10.83 -19.04
N SER A 32 14.73 10.60 -19.30
CA SER A 32 13.87 11.60 -19.96
C SER A 32 13.43 12.75 -19.05
N LEU A 33 13.68 12.65 -17.74
CA LEU A 33 13.30 13.67 -16.76
C LEU A 33 14.35 14.78 -16.67
N PRO A 34 13.94 16.06 -16.56
CA PRO A 34 14.88 17.16 -16.34
C PRO A 34 15.52 17.06 -14.95
N ASN A 35 16.80 17.42 -14.84
CA ASN A 35 17.58 17.48 -13.59
C ASN A 35 17.75 16.13 -12.86
N VAL A 36 17.66 15.01 -13.57
CA VAL A 36 17.98 13.68 -13.04
C VAL A 36 19.31 13.23 -13.63
N GLU A 37 20.20 12.75 -12.76
CA GLU A 37 21.45 12.13 -13.20
C GLU A 37 21.15 10.90 -14.08
N PRO A 38 21.64 10.87 -15.34
CA PRO A 38 21.40 9.76 -16.24
C PRO A 38 21.94 8.45 -15.67
N CYS A 39 21.17 7.38 -15.78
CA CYS A 39 21.64 6.04 -15.48
C CYS A 39 21.60 5.14 -16.71
N THR A 40 22.54 4.20 -16.79
CA THR A 40 22.60 3.20 -17.86
C THR A 40 22.32 1.81 -17.29
N VAL A 41 21.90 0.89 -18.16
CA VAL A 41 21.66 -0.51 -17.82
C VAL A 41 22.51 -1.41 -18.70
N ALA A 42 22.70 -2.66 -18.31
CA ALA A 42 23.40 -3.63 -19.14
C ALA A 42 22.70 -3.80 -20.50
N PHE A 43 23.50 -3.92 -21.57
CA PHE A 43 23.04 -4.09 -22.96
C PHE A 43 22.14 -2.93 -23.47
N HIS A 44 22.35 -1.71 -22.98
CA HIS A 44 21.50 -0.56 -23.31
C HIS A 44 21.38 -0.29 -24.81
N SER A 45 22.51 -0.28 -25.55
CA SER A 45 22.53 -0.06 -27.00
C SER A 45 21.73 -1.12 -27.76
N ASP A 46 21.92 -2.38 -27.38
CA ASP A 46 21.29 -3.52 -28.04
C ASP A 46 19.77 -3.51 -27.77
N LEU A 47 19.37 -3.19 -26.54
CA LEU A 47 17.97 -3.04 -26.17
C LEU A 47 17.33 -1.80 -26.81
N GLN A 48 18.08 -0.72 -27.00
CA GLN A 48 17.59 0.44 -27.71
C GLN A 48 17.28 0.14 -29.17
N ALA A 49 18.18 -0.58 -29.84
CA ALA A 49 17.97 -0.98 -31.23
C ALA A 49 16.77 -1.94 -31.39
N LEU A 50 16.60 -2.87 -30.45
CA LEU A 50 15.56 -3.90 -30.51
C LEU A 50 14.18 -3.43 -30.02
N VAL A 51 14.13 -2.79 -28.84
CA VAL A 51 12.87 -2.44 -28.17
C VAL A 51 12.31 -1.12 -28.69
N ARG A 52 13.18 -0.19 -29.13
CA ARG A 52 12.81 1.15 -29.65
C ARG A 52 11.75 1.86 -28.80
N TYR A 53 11.94 1.78 -27.48
CA TYR A 53 10.95 2.28 -26.54
C TYR A 53 10.95 3.81 -26.54
N VAL A 54 9.78 4.40 -26.83
CA VAL A 54 9.55 5.82 -26.61
C VAL A 54 9.22 6.00 -25.13
N PRO A 55 9.95 6.87 -24.39
CA PRO A 55 9.68 7.10 -22.98
C PRO A 55 8.21 7.43 -22.79
N GLN A 56 7.52 6.63 -21.99
CA GLN A 56 6.18 6.99 -21.56
C GLN A 56 6.38 8.01 -20.46
N ARG A 57 6.59 9.28 -20.85
CA ARG A 57 6.54 10.43 -19.94
C ARG A 57 5.38 10.14 -19.01
N ARG A 58 5.66 9.89 -17.72
CA ARG A 58 4.60 9.51 -16.77
C ARG A 58 3.49 10.51 -17.03
N HIS A 59 2.36 10.06 -17.56
CA HIS A 59 1.24 10.92 -17.94
C HIS A 59 0.81 11.85 -16.78
N ASN A 60 1.23 11.48 -15.56
CA ASN A 60 1.10 12.22 -14.31
C ASN A 60 2.11 13.37 -14.08
N TYR A 61 3.28 13.44 -14.71
CA TYR A 61 4.28 14.50 -14.48
C TYR A 61 3.89 15.81 -15.17
N GLU A 62 3.45 15.75 -16.43
CA GLU A 62 2.97 16.94 -17.15
C GLU A 62 1.60 17.41 -16.65
N ARG A 63 0.67 16.49 -16.29
CA ARG A 63 -0.56 16.85 -15.55
C ARG A 63 -0.26 17.57 -14.24
N LYS A 64 0.82 17.20 -13.53
CA LYS A 64 1.25 17.83 -12.27
C LYS A 64 1.89 19.20 -12.46
N LYS A 65 2.60 19.45 -13.58
CA LYS A 65 3.25 20.74 -13.82
C LYS A 65 2.25 21.82 -14.29
N GLY A 66 1.15 21.44 -14.93
CA GLY A 66 0.13 22.37 -15.44
C GLY A 66 -1.10 22.58 -14.54
N ARG A 67 -1.32 21.72 -13.54
CA ARG A 67 -2.34 21.91 -12.51
C ARG A 67 -1.73 21.51 -11.18
N SER A 68 -1.45 22.47 -10.32
CA SER A 68 -1.56 22.23 -8.89
C SER A 68 -3.02 21.86 -8.64
N VAL A 69 -3.35 20.57 -8.83
CA VAL A 69 -4.50 20.02 -8.14
C VAL A 69 -4.12 20.22 -6.68
N ILE A 70 -4.69 21.23 -6.06
CA ILE A 70 -4.81 21.29 -4.61
C ILE A 70 -5.53 19.99 -4.31
N MET A 71 -4.77 18.93 -4.02
CA MET A 71 -5.34 17.73 -3.45
C MET A 71 -5.83 18.23 -2.12
N GLU A 72 -7.13 18.51 -2.04
CA GLU A 72 -7.78 18.92 -0.82
C GLU A 72 -7.36 17.91 0.23
N ARG A 73 -6.44 18.35 1.09
CA ARG A 73 -5.81 17.48 2.05
C ARG A 73 -6.93 17.10 3.00
N PHE A 74 -7.21 15.81 3.10
CA PHE A 74 -8.28 15.34 3.97
C PHE A 74 -8.07 15.96 5.36
N PRO A 75 -9.01 16.79 5.86
CA PRO A 75 -8.77 17.59 7.04
C PRO A 75 -8.38 16.72 8.23
N ALA A 76 -7.51 17.23 9.12
CA ALA A 76 -7.11 16.50 10.31
C ALA A 76 -8.31 16.21 11.23
N THR A 77 -9.30 17.12 11.27
CA THR A 77 -10.57 16.95 11.96
C THR A 77 -11.38 15.80 11.37
N ALA A 78 -11.54 15.78 10.05
CA ALA A 78 -12.21 14.69 9.33
C ALA A 78 -11.48 13.35 9.48
N SER A 79 -10.15 13.37 9.54
CA SER A 79 -9.30 12.20 9.81
C SER A 79 -9.56 11.61 11.18
N ARG A 80 -9.62 12.45 12.23
CA ARG A 80 -9.97 12.00 13.58
C ARG A 80 -11.39 11.47 13.65
N ALA A 81 -12.36 12.17 13.04
CA ALA A 81 -13.74 11.72 12.99
C ALA A 81 -13.87 10.35 12.30
N LEU A 82 -13.15 10.14 11.19
CA LEU A 82 -13.10 8.86 10.48
C LEU A 82 -12.53 7.75 11.37
N LEU A 83 -11.40 8.01 12.05
CA LEU A 83 -10.76 7.01 12.91
C LEU A 83 -11.63 6.68 14.12
N GLN A 84 -12.27 7.67 14.73
CA GLN A 84 -13.18 7.45 15.86
C GLN A 84 -14.39 6.63 15.42
N ALA A 85 -15.08 7.02 14.36
CA ALA A 85 -16.22 6.27 13.82
C ALA A 85 -15.80 4.84 13.45
N TYR A 86 -14.61 4.68 12.88
CA TYR A 86 -14.05 3.37 12.56
C TYR A 86 -13.79 2.51 13.81
N GLN A 87 -13.23 3.10 14.87
CA GLN A 87 -13.00 2.44 16.16
C GLN A 87 -14.31 2.00 16.81
N ASP A 88 -15.33 2.85 16.80
CA ASP A 88 -16.64 2.54 17.38
C ASP A 88 -17.36 1.42 16.62
N SER A 89 -17.11 1.31 15.32
CA SER A 89 -17.71 0.30 14.45
C SER A 89 -16.94 -1.02 14.38
N ILE A 90 -15.86 -1.19 15.16
CA ILE A 90 -15.02 -2.41 15.15
C ILE A 90 -15.82 -3.66 15.46
N SER A 91 -16.68 -3.61 16.48
CA SER A 91 -17.51 -4.75 16.89
C SER A 91 -18.41 -5.20 15.74
N SER A 92 -19.03 -4.26 15.03
CA SER A 92 -19.87 -4.52 13.86
C SER A 92 -19.09 -5.12 12.69
N PHE A 93 -17.85 -4.67 12.43
CA PHE A 93 -16.99 -5.29 11.41
C PHE A 93 -16.58 -6.73 11.74
N MET A 94 -16.58 -7.09 13.02
CA MET A 94 -16.22 -8.43 13.47
C MET A 94 -17.41 -9.39 13.54
N ASP A 95 -18.64 -8.88 13.49
CA ASP A 95 -19.85 -9.69 13.49
C ASP A 95 -20.05 -10.35 12.11
N PRO A 96 -20.06 -11.69 12.03
CA PRO A 96 -20.24 -12.39 10.75
C PRO A 96 -21.62 -12.18 10.12
N ASN A 97 -22.61 -11.71 10.89
CA ASN A 97 -23.97 -11.48 10.39
C ASN A 97 -24.17 -10.07 9.82
N VAL A 98 -23.20 -9.17 10.03
CA VAL A 98 -23.30 -7.79 9.60
C VAL A 98 -22.53 -7.61 8.28
N ASN A 99 -23.18 -6.98 7.31
CA ASN A 99 -22.52 -6.69 6.05
C ASN A 99 -21.59 -5.48 6.23
N ASN A 100 -20.29 -5.64 5.91
CA ASN A 100 -19.32 -4.54 5.94
C ASN A 100 -19.80 -3.30 5.17
N ARG A 101 -20.61 -3.46 4.11
CA ARG A 101 -21.19 -2.34 3.37
C ARG A 101 -22.05 -1.44 4.28
N GLU A 102 -22.88 -2.03 5.13
CA GLU A 102 -23.78 -1.32 6.05
C GLU A 102 -22.97 -0.56 7.11
N VAL A 103 -21.93 -1.21 7.65
CA VAL A 103 -21.01 -0.56 8.61
C VAL A 103 -20.33 0.65 7.99
N TRP A 104 -19.90 0.53 6.73
CA TRP A 104 -19.29 1.63 6.01
C TRP A 104 -20.25 2.78 5.69
N ASP A 105 -21.52 2.47 5.44
CA ASP A 105 -22.55 3.48 5.23
C ASP A 105 -22.92 4.19 6.55
N ASP A 106 -22.93 3.47 7.69
CA ASP A 106 -23.07 4.07 9.03
C ASP A 106 -21.91 5.05 9.33
N ILE A 107 -20.66 4.64 9.10
CA ILE A 107 -19.48 5.52 9.24
C ILE A 107 -19.63 6.77 8.36
N ARG A 108 -20.11 6.63 7.12
CA ARG A 108 -20.35 7.77 6.22
C ARG A 108 -21.39 8.72 6.82
N GLN A 109 -22.50 8.20 7.33
CA GLN A 109 -23.55 9.00 7.94
C GLN A 109 -23.04 9.76 9.17
N ARG A 110 -22.26 9.11 10.04
CA ARG A 110 -21.63 9.77 11.21
C ARG A 110 -20.71 10.92 10.80
N LEU A 111 -19.93 10.75 9.73
CA LEU A 111 -19.07 11.82 9.21
C LEU A 111 -19.90 12.96 8.64
N GLU A 112 -20.98 12.65 7.93
CA GLU A 112 -21.88 13.65 7.38
C GLU A 112 -22.58 14.46 8.50
N SER A 113 -23.02 13.81 9.58
CA SER A 113 -23.54 14.46 10.78
C SER A 113 -22.51 15.35 11.48
N ALA A 114 -21.22 15.01 11.39
CA ALA A 114 -20.12 15.84 11.87
C ALA A 114 -19.72 16.98 10.90
N GLY A 115 -20.46 17.17 9.80
CA GLY A 115 -20.21 18.22 8.81
C GLY A 115 -19.20 17.84 7.72
N HIS A 116 -18.81 16.57 7.64
CA HIS A 116 -17.83 16.06 6.68
C HIS A 116 -18.51 15.20 5.60
N ARG A 117 -18.81 15.80 4.44
CA ARG A 117 -19.45 15.11 3.32
C ARG A 117 -18.44 14.45 2.39
N TYR A 118 -18.33 13.13 2.47
CA TYR A 118 -17.47 12.33 1.59
C TYR A 118 -18.17 11.04 1.16
N SER A 119 -17.81 10.53 -0.01
CA SER A 119 -18.31 9.23 -0.47
C SER A 119 -17.68 8.09 0.33
N THR A 120 -18.41 6.98 0.50
CA THR A 120 -17.90 5.76 1.16
C THR A 120 -16.60 5.27 0.52
N VAL A 121 -16.48 5.36 -0.81
CA VAL A 121 -15.26 4.99 -1.55
C VAL A 121 -14.08 5.87 -1.11
N LYS A 122 -14.29 7.18 -1.02
CA LYS A 122 -13.24 8.12 -0.61
C LYS A 122 -12.78 7.84 0.83
N LEU A 123 -13.70 7.56 1.75
CA LEU A 123 -13.38 7.22 3.13
C LEU A 123 -12.55 5.94 3.24
N LYS A 124 -12.90 4.90 2.44
CA LYS A 124 -12.12 3.67 2.35
C LYS A 124 -10.71 3.91 1.82
N GLU A 125 -10.55 4.71 0.77
CA GLU A 125 -9.24 5.07 0.21
C GLU A 125 -8.38 5.77 1.25
N ILE A 126 -8.96 6.72 1.98
CA ILE A 126 -8.27 7.48 3.03
C ILE A 126 -7.81 6.56 4.16
N LEU A 127 -8.71 5.74 4.70
CA LEU A 127 -8.35 4.80 5.78
C LEU A 127 -7.28 3.82 5.31
N THR A 128 -7.40 3.29 4.09
CA THR A 128 -6.38 2.40 3.50
C THR A 128 -5.02 3.11 3.37
N GLY A 129 -5.02 4.39 3.00
CA GLY A 129 -3.81 5.20 2.97
C GLY A 129 -3.17 5.39 4.35
N MET A 130 -3.98 5.67 5.37
CA MET A 130 -3.53 5.78 6.77
C MET A 130 -2.92 4.46 7.27
N ILE A 131 -3.59 3.34 7.01
CA ILE A 131 -3.14 1.99 7.37
C ILE A 131 -1.80 1.66 6.70
N LYS A 132 -1.67 1.88 5.39
CA LYS A 132 -0.40 1.65 4.69
C LYS A 132 0.73 2.52 5.24
N GLY A 133 0.42 3.76 5.59
CA GLY A 133 1.36 4.66 6.25
C GLY A 133 1.85 4.09 7.59
N TYR A 134 0.92 3.59 8.40
CA TYR A 134 1.22 2.91 9.66
C TYR A 134 2.06 1.64 9.47
N GLU A 135 1.66 0.74 8.57
CA GLU A 135 2.37 -0.52 8.31
C GLU A 135 3.80 -0.28 7.82
N ASN A 136 4.01 0.67 6.91
CA ASN A 136 5.33 1.06 6.43
C ASN A 136 6.19 1.68 7.55
N CYS A 137 5.57 2.51 8.40
CA CYS A 137 6.25 3.11 9.55
C CYS A 137 6.68 2.04 10.56
N GLN A 138 5.77 1.12 10.89
CA GLN A 138 6.04 0.00 11.79
C GLN A 138 7.13 -0.92 11.24
N HIS A 139 7.06 -1.28 9.95
CA HIS A 139 8.08 -2.08 9.29
C HIS A 139 9.46 -1.40 9.37
N HIS A 140 9.54 -0.11 9.04
CA HIS A 140 10.79 0.64 9.12
C HIS A 140 11.34 0.70 10.54
N ASN A 141 10.49 0.97 11.52
CA ASN A 141 10.89 1.11 12.93
C ASN A 141 11.32 -0.22 13.57
N ASN A 142 10.99 -1.35 12.95
CA ASN A 142 11.44 -2.68 13.37
C ASN A 142 12.80 -3.09 12.78
N LEU A 143 13.37 -2.30 11.85
CA LEU A 143 14.68 -2.59 11.27
C LEU A 143 15.81 -2.19 12.25
N PRO A 144 16.79 -3.07 12.51
CA PRO A 144 17.94 -2.73 13.34
C PRO A 144 18.70 -1.51 12.79
N GLY A 145 19.01 -0.54 13.66
CA GLY A 145 19.75 0.67 13.28
C GLY A 145 18.93 1.72 12.50
N ALA A 146 17.62 1.50 12.28
CA ALA A 146 16.78 2.49 11.63
C ALA A 146 16.44 3.67 12.55
N ILE A 147 16.51 4.89 12.01
CA ILE A 147 16.02 6.10 12.69
C ILE A 147 14.50 6.03 12.73
N ARG A 148 13.92 6.15 13.92
CA ARG A 148 12.47 6.05 14.10
C ARG A 148 11.73 7.09 13.27
N ARG A 149 10.77 6.63 12.48
CA ARG A 149 9.81 7.46 11.75
C ARG A 149 8.56 7.66 12.58
N HIS A 150 7.93 8.81 12.36
CA HIS A 150 6.62 9.14 12.89
C HIS A 150 5.62 9.26 11.74
N VAL A 151 4.37 8.87 11.98
CA VAL A 151 3.26 9.05 11.04
C VAL A 151 2.05 9.60 11.82
N PRO A 152 1.22 10.46 11.22
CA PRO A 152 0.00 10.91 11.86
C PRO A 152 -0.90 9.73 12.27
N PHE A 153 -1.57 9.88 13.40
CA PHE A 153 -2.53 8.91 13.95
C PHE A 153 -1.95 7.51 14.23
N TYR A 154 -0.63 7.42 14.45
CA TYR A 154 0.04 6.14 14.70
C TYR A 154 -0.53 5.42 15.91
N ARG A 155 -0.85 6.15 16.99
CA ARG A 155 -1.35 5.57 18.23
C ARG A 155 -2.72 4.94 18.02
N GLU A 156 -3.64 5.69 17.45
CA GLU A 156 -5.02 5.28 17.17
C GLU A 156 -5.04 4.03 16.27
N LEU A 157 -4.18 4.00 15.24
CA LEU A 157 -4.04 2.83 14.36
C LEU A 157 -3.38 1.64 15.09
N SER A 158 -2.41 1.91 15.97
CA SER A 158 -1.75 0.87 16.77
C SER A 158 -2.69 0.21 17.77
N GLU A 159 -3.65 0.95 18.33
CA GLU A 159 -4.65 0.43 19.26
C GLU A 159 -5.58 -0.55 18.51
N VAL A 160 -6.09 -0.17 17.34
CA VAL A 160 -6.92 -1.06 16.51
C VAL A 160 -6.14 -2.31 16.10
N PHE A 161 -4.94 -2.13 15.57
CA PHE A 161 -4.15 -3.25 15.07
C PHE A 161 -3.64 -4.15 16.20
N GLY A 162 -3.22 -3.58 17.33
CA GLY A 162 -2.67 -4.31 18.47
C GLY A 162 -3.68 -5.22 19.16
N VAL A 163 -4.93 -4.77 19.30
CA VAL A 163 -6.00 -5.56 19.93
C VAL A 163 -6.38 -6.76 19.07
N HIS A 164 -6.53 -6.57 17.76
CA HIS A 164 -7.07 -7.61 16.87
C HIS A 164 -6.01 -8.39 16.09
N GLY A 165 -4.77 -7.90 16.03
CA GLY A 165 -3.70 -8.43 15.19
C GLY A 165 -4.00 -8.38 13.68
N ARG A 166 -5.05 -7.64 13.28
CA ARG A 166 -5.52 -7.48 11.91
C ARG A 166 -6.43 -6.26 11.81
N TRP A 167 -6.70 -5.80 10.59
CA TRP A 167 -7.71 -4.78 10.32
C TRP A 167 -9.12 -5.39 10.24
N PRO A 168 -10.08 -4.96 11.10
CA PRO A 168 -11.43 -5.54 11.17
C PRO A 168 -12.19 -5.60 9.84
N HIS A 169 -12.04 -4.59 8.98
CA HIS A 169 -12.79 -4.48 7.73
C HIS A 169 -12.21 -5.33 6.59
N LEU A 170 -11.02 -5.92 6.77
CA LEU A 170 -10.40 -6.79 5.77
C LEU A 170 -10.88 -8.22 5.95
N PRO A 171 -11.24 -8.92 4.85
CA PRO A 171 -11.63 -10.31 4.93
C PRO A 171 -10.47 -11.14 5.47
N THR A 172 -10.77 -11.98 6.45
CA THR A 172 -9.77 -12.89 7.00
C THR A 172 -9.48 -13.94 5.93
N SER A 173 -8.25 -13.96 5.41
CA SER A 173 -7.82 -15.11 4.60
C SER A 173 -7.99 -16.38 5.45
N ARG A 174 -8.46 -17.47 4.84
CA ARG A 174 -8.74 -18.76 5.52
C ARG A 174 -7.54 -19.21 6.37
N THR A 175 -6.32 -18.93 5.90
CA THR A 175 -5.05 -19.22 6.56
C THR A 175 -4.78 -18.34 7.79
N VAL A 176 -5.18 -17.07 7.74
CA VAL A 176 -5.02 -16.13 8.87
C VAL A 176 -6.04 -16.45 9.96
N ALA A 177 -7.29 -16.77 9.60
CA ALA A 177 -8.35 -17.14 10.53
C ALA A 177 -7.97 -18.34 11.42
N MET A 178 -7.29 -19.33 10.85
CA MET A 178 -6.79 -20.49 11.61
C MET A 178 -5.68 -20.10 12.60
N LYS A 179 -4.78 -19.18 12.24
CA LYS A 179 -3.69 -18.72 13.11
C LYS A 179 -4.18 -17.84 14.26
N THR A 180 -5.11 -16.92 14.02
CA THR A 180 -5.70 -16.08 15.07
C THR A 180 -6.52 -16.89 16.07
N ASN A 181 -7.33 -17.85 15.60
CA ASN A 181 -8.05 -18.76 16.49
C ASN A 181 -7.12 -19.60 17.37
N ARG A 182 -5.98 -20.06 16.82
CA ARG A 182 -4.99 -20.85 17.58
C ARG A 182 -4.31 -20.01 18.67
N LYS A 183 -3.94 -18.76 18.37
CA LYS A 183 -3.35 -17.83 19.36
C LYS A 183 -4.35 -17.39 20.43
N PHE A 184 -5.59 -17.11 20.04
CA PHE A 184 -6.66 -16.73 20.96
C PHE A 184 -7.00 -17.87 21.93
N LYS A 185 -7.13 -19.10 21.42
CA LYS A 185 -7.33 -20.31 22.26
C LYS A 185 -6.16 -20.62 23.19
N HIS A 186 -4.95 -20.19 22.86
CA HIS A 186 -3.78 -20.39 23.74
C HIS A 186 -3.82 -19.41 24.91
N ARG A 187 -4.14 -18.13 24.65
CA ARG A 187 -4.24 -17.09 25.68
C ARG A 187 -5.37 -17.34 26.69
N LEU A 188 -6.47 -17.94 26.24
CA LEU A 188 -7.58 -18.36 27.12
C LEU A 188 -7.27 -19.59 27.99
N ARG A 189 -6.18 -20.32 27.73
CA ARG A 189 -5.73 -21.44 28.58
C ARG A 189 -4.68 -21.02 29.61
N GLU A 190 -4.16 -19.80 29.49
CA GLU A 190 -3.17 -19.21 30.39
C GLU A 190 -3.83 -18.26 31.42
N LEU A 191 -5.16 -18.19 31.43
CA LEU A 191 -6.01 -17.62 32.48
C LEU A 191 -6.72 -18.77 33.21
#